data_AF-A0A534BXW4-F1
#
_entry.id   AF-A0A534BXW4-F1
#
_cell.length_a   1.000
_cell.length_b   1.000
_cell.length_c   1.000
_cell.angle_alpha   90.00
_cell.angle_beta   90.00
_cell.angle_gamma   90.00
#
_symmetry.space_group_name_H-M   'P 1'
#
loop_
_entity.id
_entity.type
_entity.pdbx_description
1 polymer ?
#
loop_
_entity_poly.entity_id
_entity_poly.type
_entity_poly.pdbx_seq_one_letter_code
_entity_poly.pdbx_strand_id
1 'polypeptide(L)'
;EINRSFRNEGLSTQHNPEFTMLELYLAYADYRDLMDWIEKATRGLAEALHGSQPLTYQGRAYDLGKAFQRLTLEQAIIDHSPGIDPLSLRDLTYLRKRCEQHGIKVEREDGPGKLQVALFEKTAESALLDPTFVYAYPVEVSPLSRPNDADPFIADRFEFFLAGREIANGFSELNDPEEQAARFRAQAARKDKGDEEAMFYDADYVRALEYGMPPAAGLGVGIDRLVMFFTDSPSIRDVILFPHLRPEAP
;
A
#
# COMPACT_ATOMS: atom_id res chain seq x y z
N GLU A 1 -12.13 1.67 -12.63
CA GLU A 1 -11.50 2.45 -13.71
C GLU A 1 -10.09 1.94 -13.97
N ILE A 2 -9.59 2.01 -15.21
CA ILE A 2 -8.17 1.80 -15.52
C ILE A 2 -7.69 3.02 -16.30
N ASN A 3 -6.87 3.86 -15.67
CA ASN A 3 -6.42 5.10 -16.28
C ASN A 3 -5.16 5.65 -15.62
N ARG A 4 -4.75 6.86 -16.02
CA ARG A 4 -3.55 7.53 -15.55
C ARG A 4 -3.77 8.19 -14.19
N SER A 5 -2.80 8.01 -13.30
CA SER A 5 -2.57 8.83 -12.11
C SER A 5 -1.31 9.68 -12.31
N PHE A 6 -1.27 10.86 -11.69
CA PHE A 6 -0.18 11.82 -11.81
C PHE A 6 0.37 12.15 -10.44
N ARG A 7 1.70 12.11 -10.30
CA ARG A 7 2.40 12.47 -9.06
C ARG A 7 3.63 13.33 -9.37
N ASN A 8 3.84 14.36 -8.56
CA ASN A 8 4.98 15.26 -8.71
C ASN A 8 6.16 14.78 -7.84
N GLU A 9 6.63 13.56 -8.11
CA GLU A 9 7.71 12.90 -7.38
C GLU A 9 8.96 12.72 -8.26
N GLY A 10 10.07 12.33 -7.64
CA GLY A 10 11.32 12.06 -8.33
C GLY A 10 11.26 10.86 -9.29
N LEU A 11 12.00 10.95 -10.40
CA LEU A 11 12.15 9.87 -11.37
C LEU A 11 13.05 8.75 -10.82
N SER A 12 12.60 7.50 -10.92
CA SER A 12 13.41 6.31 -10.60
C SER A 12 13.21 5.20 -11.64
N THR A 13 13.90 4.06 -11.50
CA THR A 13 13.62 2.86 -12.30
C THR A 13 12.28 2.19 -11.93
N GLN A 14 11.66 2.67 -10.86
CA GLN A 14 10.43 2.13 -10.27
C GLN A 14 9.26 3.12 -10.34
N HIS A 15 9.55 4.40 -10.57
CA HIS A 15 8.58 5.50 -10.52
C HIS A 15 8.65 6.34 -11.78
N ASN A 16 7.48 6.55 -12.39
CA ASN A 16 7.24 7.51 -13.45
C ASN A 16 6.20 8.54 -12.94
N PRO A 17 6.27 9.82 -13.36
CA PRO A 17 5.34 10.86 -12.90
C PRO A 17 3.89 10.57 -13.34
N GLU A 18 3.75 9.86 -14.45
CA GLU A 18 2.48 9.38 -14.98
C GLU A 18 2.49 7.85 -14.98
N PHE A 19 1.53 7.22 -14.31
CA PHE A 19 1.48 5.76 -14.17
C PHE A 19 0.03 5.27 -14.24
N THR A 20 -0.16 4.02 -14.62
CA THR A 20 -1.47 3.43 -14.85
C THR A 20 -1.94 2.70 -13.60
N MET A 21 -3.10 3.08 -13.08
CA MET A 21 -3.76 2.44 -11.95
C MET A 21 -5.08 1.83 -12.39
N LEU A 22 -5.39 0.65 -11.85
CA LEU A 22 -6.76 0.18 -11.75
C LEU A 22 -7.31 0.60 -10.39
N GLU A 23 -8.47 1.25 -10.37
CA GLU A 23 -9.29 1.43 -9.17
C GLU A 23 -10.60 0.65 -9.29
N LEU A 24 -10.94 -0.10 -8.25
CA LEU A 24 -12.16 -0.91 -8.18
C LEU A 24 -12.82 -0.68 -6.82
N TYR A 25 -14.14 -0.49 -6.83
CA TYR A 25 -14.95 -0.42 -5.61
C TYR A 25 -16.07 -1.44 -5.68
N LEU A 26 -16.26 -2.21 -4.60
CA LEU A 26 -17.30 -3.22 -4.46
C LEU A 26 -18.16 -2.89 -3.24
N ALA A 27 -19.44 -2.61 -3.45
CA ALA A 27 -20.39 -2.47 -2.36
C ALA A 27 -20.70 -3.83 -1.72
N TYR A 28 -20.94 -3.83 -0.41
CA TYR A 28 -21.21 -5.00 0.43
C TYR A 28 -20.06 -6.03 0.46
N ALA A 29 -18.83 -5.54 0.30
CA ALA A 29 -17.61 -6.31 0.42
C ALA A 29 -16.69 -5.67 1.48
N ASP A 30 -15.73 -6.46 1.97
CA ASP A 30 -14.65 -5.98 2.83
C ASP A 30 -13.26 -6.21 2.20
N TYR A 31 -12.22 -5.77 2.89
CA TYR A 31 -10.84 -5.92 2.43
C TYR A 31 -10.41 -7.39 2.17
N ARG A 32 -11.05 -8.38 2.79
CA ARG A 32 -10.75 -9.81 2.61
C ARG A 32 -11.29 -10.30 1.28
N ASP A 33 -12.47 -9.83 0.87
CA ASP A 33 -13.00 -10.10 -0.46
C ASP A 33 -12.05 -9.60 -1.56
N LEU A 34 -11.41 -8.44 -1.34
CA LEU A 34 -10.43 -7.88 -2.26
C LEU A 34 -9.11 -8.66 -2.27
N MET A 35 -8.63 -9.17 -1.13
CA MET A 35 -7.47 -10.08 -1.11
C MET A 35 -7.74 -11.34 -1.93
N ASP A 36 -8.93 -11.94 -1.77
CA ASP A 36 -9.36 -13.11 -2.54
C ASP A 36 -9.48 -12.77 -4.05
N TRP A 37 -9.99 -11.58 -4.36
CA TRP A 37 -10.10 -11.09 -5.73
C TRP A 37 -8.73 -10.93 -6.40
N ILE A 38 -7.76 -10.30 -5.74
CA ILE A 38 -6.40 -10.10 -6.26
C ILE A 38 -5.71 -11.44 -6.49
N GLU A 39 -5.81 -12.37 -5.54
CA GLU A 39 -5.21 -13.69 -5.68
C GLU A 39 -5.78 -14.41 -6.91
N LYS A 40 -7.11 -14.40 -7.08
CA LYS A 40 -7.78 -14.98 -8.25
C LYS A 40 -7.39 -14.27 -9.55
N ALA A 41 -7.35 -12.95 -9.57
CA ALA A 41 -7.00 -12.16 -10.75
C ALA A 41 -5.56 -12.42 -11.19
N THR A 42 -4.61 -12.42 -10.24
CA THR A 42 -3.18 -12.65 -10.50
C THR A 42 -2.94 -14.04 -11.08
N ARG A 43 -3.59 -15.08 -10.53
CA ARG A 43 -3.57 -16.44 -11.08
C ARG A 43 -4.17 -16.53 -12.48
N GLY A 44 -5.31 -15.87 -12.69
CA GLY A 44 -5.97 -15.82 -13.98
C GLY A 44 -5.12 -15.15 -15.06
N LEU A 45 -4.39 -14.08 -14.70
CA LEU A 45 -3.45 -13.40 -15.61
C LEU A 45 -2.28 -14.30 -15.98
N ALA A 46 -1.69 -15.01 -15.02
CA ALA A 46 -0.60 -15.96 -15.29
C ALA A 46 -1.02 -17.03 -16.31
N GLU A 47 -2.19 -17.63 -16.10
CA GLU A 47 -2.75 -18.63 -17.01
C GLU A 47 -3.07 -18.03 -18.38
N ALA A 48 -3.69 -16.85 -18.43
CA ALA A 48 -4.10 -16.22 -19.70
C ALA A 48 -2.90 -15.75 -20.55
N LEU A 49 -1.83 -15.27 -19.91
CA LEU A 49 -0.67 -14.69 -20.61
C LEU A 49 0.41 -15.73 -20.94
N HIS A 50 0.60 -16.73 -20.07
CA HIS A 50 1.69 -17.70 -20.19
C HIS A 50 1.23 -19.16 -20.30
N GLY A 51 -0.05 -19.45 -20.08
CA GLY A 51 -0.57 -20.83 -20.00
C GLY A 51 -0.02 -21.61 -18.81
N SER A 52 0.54 -20.93 -17.81
CA SER A 52 1.12 -21.53 -16.62
C SER A 52 1.10 -20.57 -15.43
N GLN A 53 0.90 -21.12 -14.22
CA GLN A 53 1.00 -20.38 -12.96
C GLN A 53 2.43 -20.29 -12.40
N PRO A 54 3.31 -21.28 -12.63
CA PRO A 54 4.74 -21.10 -12.40
C PRO A 54 5.33 -20.12 -13.42
N LEU A 55 6.08 -19.13 -12.93
CA LEU A 55 6.73 -18.10 -13.73
C LEU A 55 8.17 -17.88 -13.24
N THR A 56 9.00 -17.32 -14.10
CA THR A 56 10.33 -16.83 -13.72
C THR A 56 10.34 -15.32 -13.87
N TYR A 57 10.75 -14.62 -12.83
CA TYR A 57 10.94 -13.18 -12.85
C TYR A 57 12.31 -12.87 -12.25
N GLN A 58 13.17 -12.22 -13.03
CA GLN A 58 14.52 -11.80 -12.66
C GLN A 58 15.37 -12.96 -12.13
N GLY A 59 15.24 -14.14 -12.77
CA GLY A 59 15.97 -15.36 -12.40
C GLY A 59 15.44 -16.10 -11.16
N ARG A 60 14.40 -15.60 -10.49
CA ARG A 60 13.71 -16.30 -9.39
C ARG A 60 12.43 -16.97 -9.90
N ALA A 61 12.20 -18.20 -9.48
CA ALA A 61 10.96 -18.91 -9.74
C ALA A 61 9.85 -18.44 -8.77
N TYR A 62 8.66 -18.20 -9.32
CA TYR A 62 7.44 -17.86 -8.60
C TYR A 62 6.38 -18.89 -8.91
N ASP A 63 5.69 -19.37 -7.89
CA ASP A 63 4.57 -20.29 -8.06
C ASP A 63 3.28 -19.59 -7.62
N LEU A 64 2.60 -18.96 -8.59
CA LEU A 64 1.32 -18.29 -8.35
C LEU A 64 0.19 -19.30 -8.13
N GLY A 65 0.46 -20.61 -8.25
CA GLY A 65 -0.46 -21.71 -7.94
C GLY A 65 -0.66 -21.93 -6.44
N LYS A 66 0.23 -21.41 -5.59
CA LYS A 66 0.12 -21.51 -4.12
C LYS A 66 -0.71 -20.38 -3.54
N ALA A 67 -1.37 -20.68 -2.41
CA ALA A 67 -2.08 -19.66 -1.64
C ALA A 67 -1.14 -18.51 -1.29
N PHE A 68 -1.61 -17.27 -1.45
CA PHE A 68 -0.79 -16.10 -1.16
C PHE A 68 -0.70 -15.92 0.35
N GLN A 69 0.48 -15.52 0.83
CA GLN A 69 0.71 -15.34 2.26
C GLN A 69 -0.14 -14.17 2.78
N ARG A 70 -0.58 -14.25 4.03
CA ARG A 70 -1.31 -13.16 4.70
C ARG A 70 -0.67 -12.91 6.05
N LEU A 71 -0.02 -11.77 6.22
CA LEU A 71 0.68 -11.37 7.44
C LEU A 71 0.11 -10.05 7.94
N THR A 72 0.03 -9.86 9.26
CA THR A 72 -0.18 -8.51 9.77
C THR A 72 1.09 -7.68 9.58
N LEU A 73 0.98 -6.35 9.54
CA LEU A 73 2.13 -5.45 9.52
C LEU A 73 3.11 -5.77 10.67
N GLU A 74 2.56 -5.99 11.87
CA GLU A 74 3.35 -6.38 13.05
C GLU A 74 4.08 -7.72 12.84
N GLN A 75 3.39 -8.73 12.29
CA GLN A 75 4.02 -10.03 12.01
C GLN A 75 5.14 -9.90 10.98
N ALA A 76 4.94 -9.11 9.91
CA ALA A 76 5.98 -8.86 8.93
C ALA A 76 7.22 -8.18 9.55
N ILE A 77 7.03 -7.22 10.46
CA ILE A 77 8.14 -6.63 11.21
C ILE A 77 8.84 -7.67 12.09
N ILE A 78 8.07 -8.52 12.79
CA ILE A 78 8.59 -9.58 13.67
C ILE A 78 9.47 -10.56 12.89
N ASP A 79 8.99 -11.01 11.73
CA ASP A 79 9.66 -12.03 10.93
C ASP A 79 10.94 -11.50 10.27
N HIS A 80 11.02 -10.19 9.99
CA HIS A 80 12.11 -9.58 9.22
C HIS A 80 12.99 -8.60 10.00
N SER A 81 12.73 -8.37 11.29
CA SER A 81 13.52 -7.46 12.15
C SER A 81 14.13 -8.20 13.34
N PRO A 82 15.33 -8.80 13.20
CA PRO A 82 15.95 -9.57 14.28
C PRO A 82 16.08 -8.81 15.60
N GLY A 83 15.69 -9.46 16.68
CA GLY A 83 15.75 -8.93 18.04
C GLY A 83 14.62 -7.97 18.42
N ILE A 84 13.65 -7.71 17.53
CA ILE A 84 12.44 -6.94 17.86
C ILE A 84 11.68 -7.61 19.00
N ASP A 85 11.09 -6.79 19.87
CA ASP A 85 10.22 -7.24 20.95
C ASP A 85 8.77 -7.14 20.45
N PRO A 86 8.09 -8.27 20.22
CA PRO A 86 6.73 -8.29 19.67
C PRO A 86 5.72 -7.48 20.49
N LEU A 87 5.92 -7.38 21.81
CA LEU A 87 4.98 -6.71 22.71
C LEU A 87 5.13 -5.17 22.71
N SER A 88 6.23 -4.66 22.13
CA SER A 88 6.57 -3.24 22.16
C SER A 88 6.34 -2.53 20.82
N LEU A 89 5.74 -3.20 19.83
CA LEU A 89 5.51 -2.67 18.47
C LEU A 89 4.45 -1.57 18.37
N ARG A 90 3.83 -1.19 19.50
CA ARG A 90 2.94 -0.03 19.61
C ARG A 90 3.43 0.99 20.64
N ASP A 91 4.56 0.72 21.31
CA ASP A 91 5.17 1.66 22.25
C ASP A 91 5.99 2.69 21.48
N LEU A 92 5.61 3.96 21.63
CA LEU A 92 6.24 5.06 20.92
C LEU A 92 7.74 5.18 21.24
N THR A 93 8.13 5.00 22.50
CA THR A 93 9.54 5.16 22.92
C THR A 93 10.40 4.05 22.31
N TYR A 94 9.89 2.82 22.32
CA TYR A 94 10.51 1.67 21.71
C TYR A 94 10.67 1.85 20.20
N LEU A 95 9.59 2.21 19.51
CA LEU A 95 9.58 2.41 18.05
C LEU A 95 10.53 3.51 17.62
N ARG A 96 10.61 4.64 18.36
CA ARG A 96 11.57 5.71 18.08
C ARG A 96 13.01 5.20 18.13
N LYS A 97 13.36 4.51 19.22
CA LYS A 97 14.70 3.92 19.38
C LYS A 97 15.02 2.92 18.28
N ARG A 98 14.04 2.09 17.88
CA ARG A 98 14.21 1.15 16.77
C ARG A 98 14.42 1.87 15.44
N CYS A 99 13.59 2.85 15.14
CA CYS A 99 13.72 3.65 13.92
C CYS A 99 15.11 4.30 13.82
N GLU A 100 15.57 4.94 14.89
CA GLU A 100 16.91 5.54 14.96
C GLU A 100 18.03 4.50 14.73
N GLN A 101 17.91 3.30 15.31
CA GLN A 101 18.88 2.20 15.09
C GLN A 101 18.93 1.73 13.64
N HIS A 102 17.82 1.83 12.91
CA HIS A 102 17.72 1.50 11.49
C HIS A 102 18.03 2.70 10.57
N GLY A 103 18.46 3.83 11.13
CA GLY A 103 18.77 5.06 10.38
C GLY A 103 17.54 5.73 9.77
N ILE A 104 16.36 5.47 10.33
CA ILE A 104 15.10 6.11 9.94
C ILE A 104 15.01 7.44 10.69
N LYS A 105 14.72 8.52 9.97
CA LYS A 105 14.52 9.84 10.56
C LYS A 105 13.23 9.82 11.37
N VAL A 106 13.29 10.27 12.62
CA VAL A 106 12.16 10.36 13.55
C VAL A 106 11.87 11.82 13.82
N GLU A 107 10.65 12.26 13.56
CA GLU A 107 10.16 13.59 13.92
C GLU A 107 9.39 13.57 15.24
N ARG A 108 9.25 14.74 15.86
CA ARG A 108 8.55 14.86 17.16
C ARG A 108 7.08 14.48 17.06
N GLU A 109 6.47 14.78 15.92
CA GLU A 109 5.05 14.60 15.61
C GLU A 109 4.73 13.18 15.13
N ASP A 110 5.75 12.35 14.86
CA ASP A 110 5.54 10.96 14.45
C ASP A 110 4.97 10.15 15.61
N GLY A 111 3.77 9.61 15.40
CA GLY A 111 3.11 8.67 16.29
C GLY A 111 3.57 7.23 16.07
N PRO A 112 3.10 6.31 16.94
CA PRO A 112 3.50 4.91 16.87
C PRO A 112 3.12 4.24 15.55
N GLY A 113 2.00 4.61 14.92
CA GLY A 113 1.56 3.98 13.68
C GLY A 113 2.47 4.34 12.51
N LYS A 114 2.86 5.62 12.40
CA LYS A 114 3.79 6.08 11.36
C LYS A 114 5.17 5.45 11.50
N LEU A 115 5.68 5.34 12.72
CA LEU A 115 6.97 4.71 12.98
C LEU A 115 6.93 3.19 12.74
N GLN A 116 5.81 2.53 13.02
CA GLN A 116 5.62 1.11 12.73
C GLN A 116 5.70 0.84 11.22
N VAL A 117 5.04 1.66 10.40
CA VAL A 117 5.13 1.55 8.93
C VAL A 117 6.53 1.87 8.41
N ALA A 118 7.16 2.95 8.88
CA ALA A 118 8.52 3.29 8.45
C ALA A 118 9.53 2.16 8.77
N LEU A 119 9.36 1.49 9.93
CA LEU A 119 10.17 0.33 10.29
C LEU A 119 9.89 -0.84 9.33
N PHE A 120 8.63 -1.14 9.03
CA PHE A 120 8.24 -2.16 8.06
C PHE A 120 8.85 -1.93 6.67
N GLU A 121 8.72 -0.73 6.11
CA GLU A 121 9.30 -0.34 4.81
C GLU A 121 10.81 -0.58 4.80
N LYS A 122 11.48 -0.27 5.93
CA LYS A 122 12.93 -0.38 6.05
C LYS A 122 13.43 -1.82 6.21
N THR A 123 12.68 -2.70 6.87
CA THR A 123 13.18 -4.02 7.29
C THR A 123 12.51 -5.20 6.60
N ALA A 124 11.23 -5.09 6.25
CA ALA A 124 10.42 -6.21 5.79
C ALA A 124 10.05 -6.11 4.31
N GLU A 125 9.65 -4.94 3.81
CA GLU A 125 9.06 -4.78 2.47
C GLU A 125 9.87 -5.46 1.36
N SER A 126 11.15 -5.12 1.23
CA SER A 126 12.01 -5.67 0.18
C SER A 126 12.29 -7.18 0.31
N ALA A 127 12.04 -7.76 1.48
CA ALA A 127 12.18 -9.19 1.74
C ALA A 127 10.92 -10.00 1.37
N LEU A 128 9.78 -9.34 1.11
CA LEU A 128 8.52 -9.96 0.70
C LEU A 128 8.56 -10.35 -0.79
N LEU A 129 9.38 -11.36 -1.10
CA LEU A 129 9.57 -11.84 -2.46
C LEU A 129 8.35 -12.62 -2.96
N ASP A 130 7.83 -13.57 -2.19
CA ASP A 130 6.65 -14.33 -2.57
C ASP A 130 5.36 -13.49 -2.49
N PRO A 131 4.29 -13.84 -3.25
CA PRO A 131 3.01 -13.17 -3.17
C PRO A 131 2.50 -13.10 -1.72
N THR A 132 2.44 -11.89 -1.16
CA THR A 132 2.16 -11.66 0.25
C THR A 132 1.23 -10.46 0.43
N PHE A 133 0.11 -10.66 1.07
CA PHE A 133 -0.71 -9.60 1.62
C PHE A 133 -0.21 -9.24 3.01
N VAL A 134 0.14 -7.97 3.20
CA VAL A 134 0.35 -7.39 4.53
C VAL A 134 -0.92 -6.64 4.89
N TYR A 135 -1.50 -6.86 6.06
CA TYR A 135 -2.75 -6.22 6.49
C TYR A 135 -2.68 -5.69 7.93
N ALA A 136 -3.76 -5.05 8.40
CA ALA A 136 -3.83 -4.43 9.72
C ALA A 136 -2.85 -3.26 9.89
N TYR A 137 -2.88 -2.32 8.94
CA TYR A 137 -2.10 -1.07 9.02
C TYR A 137 -2.66 -0.15 10.11
N PRO A 138 -1.83 0.65 10.79
CA PRO A 138 -2.30 1.62 11.76
C PRO A 138 -3.29 2.63 11.17
N VAL A 139 -4.31 3.02 11.94
CA VAL A 139 -5.28 4.06 11.55
C VAL A 139 -4.58 5.39 11.26
N GLU A 140 -3.50 5.70 11.98
CA GLU A 140 -2.73 6.94 11.86
C GLU A 140 -2.25 7.25 10.42
N VAL A 141 -1.99 6.20 9.63
CA VAL A 141 -1.47 6.25 8.25
C VAL A 141 -2.52 5.81 7.22
N SER A 142 -3.75 5.53 7.66
CA SER A 142 -4.80 4.95 6.82
C SER A 142 -6.05 5.84 6.81
N PRO A 143 -5.96 7.10 6.31
CA PRO A 143 -6.97 8.14 6.53
C PRO A 143 -8.33 7.83 5.92
N LEU A 144 -8.39 7.01 4.87
CA LEU A 144 -9.62 6.63 4.16
C LEU A 144 -10.13 5.23 4.56
N SER A 145 -9.36 4.49 5.34
CA SER A 145 -9.68 3.10 5.67
C SER A 145 -10.48 3.01 6.97
N ARG A 146 -11.51 2.16 6.95
CA ARG A 146 -12.35 1.87 8.13
C ARG A 146 -11.49 1.35 9.30
N PRO A 147 -11.64 1.87 10.53
CA PRO A 147 -11.04 1.25 11.72
C PRO A 147 -11.52 -0.18 11.91
N ASN A 148 -10.67 -1.02 12.48
CA ASN A 148 -11.08 -2.34 12.91
C ASN A 148 -11.96 -2.25 14.17
N ASP A 149 -13.01 -3.07 14.23
CA ASP A 149 -13.96 -3.07 15.36
C ASP A 149 -13.36 -3.60 16.68
N ALA A 150 -12.43 -4.55 16.59
CA ALA A 150 -11.83 -5.19 17.76
C ALA A 150 -10.59 -4.44 18.26
N ASP A 151 -9.89 -3.75 17.36
CA ASP A 151 -8.65 -3.05 17.66
C ASP A 151 -8.58 -1.70 16.94
N PRO A 152 -8.99 -0.60 17.59
CA PRO A 152 -9.05 0.72 16.96
C PRO A 152 -7.66 1.30 16.63
N PHE A 153 -6.57 0.64 17.01
CA PHE A 153 -5.23 1.03 16.57
C PHE A 153 -5.01 0.77 15.08
N ILE A 154 -5.67 -0.25 14.53
CA ILE A 154 -5.51 -0.70 13.14
C ILE A 154 -6.75 -0.40 12.30
N ALA A 155 -6.53 -0.25 11.00
CA ALA A 155 -7.56 -0.18 9.98
C ALA A 155 -7.68 -1.51 9.25
N ASP A 156 -8.86 -1.78 8.70
CA ASP A 156 -9.15 -2.92 7.82
C ASP A 156 -8.55 -2.65 6.42
N ARG A 157 -7.23 -2.55 6.35
CA ARG A 157 -6.41 -2.21 5.18
C ARG A 157 -5.36 -3.28 4.93
N PHE A 158 -5.03 -3.49 3.65
CA PHE A 158 -3.91 -4.30 3.21
C PHE A 158 -3.13 -3.66 2.05
N GLU A 159 -1.89 -4.09 1.91
CA GLU A 159 -1.09 -3.93 0.70
C GLU A 159 -0.68 -5.32 0.21
N PHE A 160 -0.59 -5.49 -1.10
CA PHE A 160 -0.15 -6.72 -1.75
C PHE A 160 1.25 -6.54 -2.31
N PHE A 161 2.17 -7.39 -1.85
CA PHE A 161 3.57 -7.41 -2.28
C PHE A 161 3.86 -8.62 -3.16
N LEU A 162 4.62 -8.37 -4.22
CA LEU A 162 5.14 -9.40 -5.12
C LEU A 162 6.53 -9.00 -5.58
N ALA A 163 7.48 -9.92 -5.52
CA ALA A 163 8.88 -9.69 -5.87
C ALA A 163 9.51 -8.50 -5.10
N GLY A 164 9.15 -8.34 -3.82
CA GLY A 164 9.66 -7.28 -2.94
C GLY A 164 9.15 -5.89 -3.28
N ARG A 165 7.98 -5.79 -3.93
CA ARG A 165 7.37 -4.52 -4.35
C ARG A 165 5.88 -4.54 -4.11
N GLU A 166 5.34 -3.41 -3.67
CA GLU A 166 3.90 -3.19 -3.59
C GLU A 166 3.28 -3.21 -5.01
N ILE A 167 2.25 -4.03 -5.21
CA ILE A 167 1.49 -4.14 -6.46
C ILE A 167 0.08 -3.56 -6.29
N ALA A 168 -0.49 -3.66 -5.10
CA ALA A 168 -1.84 -3.16 -4.83
C ALA A 168 -1.99 -2.69 -3.39
N ASN A 169 -2.93 -1.79 -3.18
CA ASN A 169 -3.36 -1.29 -1.87
C ASN A 169 -4.89 -1.34 -1.84
N GLY A 170 -5.47 -1.84 -0.76
CA GLY A 170 -6.92 -1.95 -0.64
C GLY A 170 -7.38 -1.97 0.80
N PHE A 171 -8.64 -1.62 1.02
CA PHE A 171 -9.20 -1.49 2.34
C PHE A 171 -10.73 -1.57 2.33
N SER A 172 -11.30 -1.84 3.50
CA SER A 172 -12.70 -1.55 3.76
C SER A 172 -12.85 -0.03 3.86
N GLU A 173 -13.75 0.53 3.07
CA GLU A 173 -13.93 1.98 2.94
C GLU A 173 -14.50 2.59 4.21
N LEU A 174 -13.95 3.75 4.62
CA LEU A 174 -14.56 4.55 5.66
C LEU A 174 -15.80 5.25 5.10
N ASN A 175 -16.97 4.79 5.51
CA ASN A 175 -18.26 5.35 5.08
C ASN A 175 -18.95 6.20 6.15
N ASP A 176 -18.33 6.40 7.32
CA ASP A 176 -18.81 7.33 8.35
C ASP A 176 -18.40 8.77 7.97
N PRO A 177 -19.36 9.66 7.63
CA PRO A 177 -19.05 11.03 7.21
C PRO A 177 -18.43 11.88 8.33
N GLU A 178 -18.82 11.66 9.59
CA GLU A 178 -18.31 12.43 10.73
C GLU A 178 -16.84 12.08 10.98
N GLU A 179 -16.53 10.78 10.97
CA GLU A 179 -15.16 10.31 11.13
C GLU A 179 -14.28 10.75 9.95
N GLN A 180 -14.76 10.61 8.71
CA GLN A 180 -14.01 11.02 7.53
C GLN A 180 -13.71 12.53 7.55
N ALA A 181 -14.68 13.36 7.96
CA ALA A 181 -14.48 14.80 8.13
C ALA A 181 -13.44 15.11 9.20
N ALA A 182 -13.44 14.40 10.34
CA ALA A 182 -12.44 14.57 11.38
C ALA A 182 -11.03 14.22 10.89
N ARG A 183 -10.89 13.13 10.13
CA ARG A 183 -9.61 12.70 9.54
C ARG A 183 -9.09 13.68 8.50
N PHE A 184 -9.95 14.21 7.64
CA PHE A 184 -9.56 15.26 6.69
C PHE A 184 -9.10 16.55 7.39
N ARG A 185 -9.74 16.96 8.48
CA ARG A 185 -9.26 18.12 9.26
C ARG A 185 -7.89 17.85 9.88
N ALA A 186 -7.65 16.64 10.38
CA ALA A 186 -6.35 16.25 10.91
C ALA A 186 -5.26 16.25 9.83
N GLN A 187 -5.56 15.74 8.62
CA GLN A 187 -4.67 15.77 7.46
C GLN A 187 -4.37 17.21 7.01
N ALA A 188 -5.39 18.06 6.87
CA ALA A 188 -5.20 19.47 6.53
C ALA A 188 -4.30 20.19 7.56
N ALA A 189 -4.46 19.90 8.85
CA ALA A 189 -3.60 20.45 9.89
C ALA A 189 -2.15 19.93 9.86
N ARG A 190 -1.90 18.73 9.31
CA ARG A 190 -0.54 18.22 9.03
C ARG A 190 0.07 18.96 7.84
N LYS A 191 -0.73 19.22 6.80
CA LYS A 191 -0.31 19.99 5.62
C LYS A 191 0.15 21.40 5.99
N ASP A 192 -0.60 22.10 6.84
CA ASP A 192 -0.24 23.44 7.32
C ASP A 192 1.10 23.45 8.09
N LYS A 193 1.57 22.28 8.54
CA LYS A 193 2.86 22.08 9.21
C LYS A 193 3.98 21.61 8.28
N GLY A 194 3.74 21.55 6.97
CA GLY A 194 4.74 21.23 5.95
C GLY A 194 4.73 19.78 5.44
N ASP A 195 3.68 19.01 5.75
CA ASP A 195 3.47 17.69 5.14
C ASP A 195 2.86 17.84 3.74
N GLU A 196 3.69 17.84 2.71
CA GLU A 196 3.26 18.05 1.32
C GLU A 196 2.37 16.91 0.78
N GLU A 197 2.43 15.72 1.40
CA GLU A 197 1.68 14.52 1.01
C GLU A 197 0.32 14.42 1.73
N ALA A 198 0.07 15.27 2.73
CA ALA A 198 -1.18 15.26 3.47
C ALA A 198 -2.39 15.70 2.61
N MET A 199 -3.51 15.01 2.84
CA MET A 199 -4.76 15.19 2.09
C MET A 199 -5.42 16.55 2.37
N PHE A 200 -6.14 17.07 1.36
CA PHE A 200 -6.99 18.25 1.52
C PHE A 200 -8.35 17.89 2.13
N TYR A 201 -9.02 18.86 2.74
CA TYR A 201 -10.42 18.70 3.14
C TYR A 201 -11.34 18.83 1.93
N ASP A 202 -12.01 17.73 1.57
CA ASP A 202 -13.04 17.71 0.52
C ASP A 202 -14.44 17.73 1.14
N ALA A 203 -15.06 18.91 1.14
CA ALA A 203 -16.40 19.10 1.66
C ALA A 203 -17.48 18.43 0.80
N ASP A 204 -17.25 18.27 -0.50
CA ASP A 204 -18.22 17.64 -1.40
C ASP A 204 -18.21 16.11 -1.22
N TYR A 205 -17.03 15.52 -1.04
CA TYR A 205 -16.90 14.09 -0.69
C TYR A 205 -17.59 13.76 0.65
N VAL A 206 -17.36 14.57 1.68
CA VAL A 206 -18.06 14.41 2.97
C VAL A 206 -19.57 14.51 2.79
N ARG A 207 -20.04 15.52 2.05
CA ARG A 207 -21.46 15.66 1.72
C ARG A 207 -22.02 14.44 1.00
N ALA A 208 -21.27 13.83 0.08
CA ALA A 208 -21.69 12.61 -0.60
C ALA A 208 -21.84 11.43 0.38
N LEU A 209 -20.92 11.28 1.35
CA LEU A 209 -21.04 10.27 2.41
C LEU A 209 -22.28 10.49 3.30
N GLU A 210 -22.66 11.75 3.56
CA GLU A 210 -23.87 12.09 4.33
C GLU A 210 -25.18 11.62 3.66
N TYR A 211 -25.21 11.47 2.33
CA TYR A 211 -26.34 10.84 1.64
C TYR A 211 -26.43 9.32 1.87
N GLY A 212 -25.33 8.71 2.31
CA GLY A 212 -25.22 7.29 2.64
C GLY A 212 -24.45 6.50 1.60
N MET A 213 -23.19 6.16 1.92
CA MET A 213 -22.42 5.15 1.20
C MET A 213 -22.62 3.78 1.87
N PRO A 214 -23.00 2.71 1.13
CA PRO A 214 -23.05 1.37 1.72
C PRO A 214 -21.66 0.95 2.20
N PRO A 215 -21.56 -0.03 3.12
CA PRO A 215 -20.28 -0.69 3.37
C PRO A 215 -19.69 -1.13 2.04
N ALA A 216 -18.41 -0.82 1.80
CA ALA A 216 -17.74 -1.08 0.55
C ALA A 216 -16.27 -1.39 0.79
N ALA A 217 -15.63 -1.98 -0.21
CA ALA A 217 -14.20 -2.16 -0.24
C ALA A 217 -13.62 -1.54 -1.52
N GLY A 218 -12.53 -0.79 -1.38
CA GLY A 218 -11.81 -0.18 -2.48
C GLY A 218 -10.43 -0.78 -2.68
N LEU A 219 -10.01 -0.81 -3.94
CA LEU A 219 -8.77 -1.43 -4.40
C LEU A 219 -8.09 -0.54 -5.44
N GLY A 220 -6.82 -0.23 -5.22
CA GLY A 220 -5.89 0.28 -6.22
C GLY A 220 -4.88 -0.79 -6.63
N VAL A 221 -4.65 -0.99 -7.93
CA VAL A 221 -3.62 -1.90 -8.48
C VAL A 221 -2.71 -1.14 -9.44
N GLY A 222 -1.40 -1.20 -9.20
CA GLY A 222 -0.37 -0.64 -10.08
C GLY A 222 -0.19 -1.50 -11.33
N ILE A 223 -0.82 -1.10 -12.42
CA ILE A 223 -0.81 -1.86 -13.68
C ILE A 223 0.60 -1.95 -14.25
N ASP A 224 1.38 -0.87 -14.22
CA ASP A 224 2.74 -0.89 -14.79
C ASP A 224 3.64 -1.90 -14.05
N ARG A 225 3.56 -1.97 -12.71
CA ARG A 225 4.32 -2.96 -11.91
C ARG A 225 3.85 -4.39 -12.17
N LEU A 226 2.55 -4.59 -12.40
CA LEU A 226 2.00 -5.89 -12.77
C LEU A 226 2.50 -6.33 -14.15
N VAL A 227 2.51 -5.42 -15.14
CA VAL A 227 3.07 -5.69 -16.47
C VAL A 227 4.55 -6.03 -16.33
N MET A 228 5.34 -5.25 -15.58
CA MET A 228 6.76 -5.55 -15.36
C MET A 228 7.00 -6.98 -14.88
N PHE A 229 6.20 -7.45 -13.92
CA PHE A 229 6.32 -8.82 -13.41
C PHE A 229 6.02 -9.87 -14.49
N PHE A 230 4.90 -9.73 -15.22
CA PHE A 230 4.51 -10.69 -16.26
C PHE A 230 5.38 -10.62 -17.53
N THR A 231 6.07 -9.52 -17.79
CA THR A 231 6.97 -9.37 -18.95
C THR A 231 8.45 -9.50 -18.61
N ASP A 232 8.78 -9.95 -17.39
CA ASP A 232 10.16 -10.06 -16.88
C ASP A 232 10.99 -8.78 -17.10
N SER A 233 10.36 -7.63 -16.92
CA SER A 233 10.96 -6.32 -17.19
C SER A 233 11.53 -5.70 -15.91
N PRO A 234 12.85 -5.40 -15.86
CA PRO A 234 13.52 -4.91 -14.66
C PRO A 234 13.15 -3.46 -14.30
N SER A 235 12.73 -2.67 -15.28
CA SER A 235 12.47 -1.23 -15.16
C SER A 235 11.08 -0.86 -15.67
N ILE A 236 10.43 0.10 -15.00
CA ILE A 236 9.12 0.64 -15.44
C ILE A 236 9.21 1.30 -16.83
N ARG A 237 10.41 1.74 -17.22
CA ARG A 237 10.67 2.33 -18.53
C ARG A 237 10.54 1.32 -19.68
N ASP A 238 10.63 0.03 -19.38
CA ASP A 238 10.54 -1.04 -20.37
C ASP A 238 9.07 -1.39 -20.70
N VAL A 239 8.13 -0.93 -19.87
CA VAL A 239 6.69 -1.19 -20.01
C VAL A 239 5.86 0.06 -20.34
N ILE A 240 6.51 1.22 -20.40
CA ILE A 240 5.90 2.49 -20.82
C ILE A 240 6.52 2.89 -22.16
N LEU A 241 5.69 3.05 -23.20
CA LEU A 241 6.16 3.40 -24.55
C LEU A 241 6.96 4.72 -24.61
N PHE A 242 6.56 5.71 -23.81
CA PHE A 242 7.19 7.03 -23.74
C PHE A 242 7.44 7.41 -22.28
N PRO A 243 8.49 6.87 -21.63
CA PRO A 243 8.77 7.18 -20.23
C PRO A 243 9.32 8.60 -20.10
N HIS A 244 9.12 9.22 -18.94
CA HIS A 244 9.66 10.55 -18.69
C HIS A 244 11.19 10.48 -18.54
N LEU A 245 11.91 11.26 -19.34
CA LEU A 245 13.37 11.32 -19.35
C LEU A 245 13.85 12.66 -18.79
N ARG A 246 15.02 12.66 -18.16
CA ARG A 246 15.68 13.93 -17.82
C ARG A 246 16.08 14.63 -19.11
N PRO A 247 15.90 15.96 -19.22
CA PRO A 247 16.41 16.72 -20.36
C PRO A 247 17.90 16.48 -20.56
N GLU A 248 18.35 16.44 -21.81
CA GLU A 248 19.78 16.49 -22.12
C GLU A 248 20.37 17.80 -21.58
N ALA A 249 21.53 17.72 -20.93
CA ALA A 249 22.27 18.92 -20.58
C ALA A 249 22.82 19.54 -21.87
N PRO A 250 22.69 20.87 -22.06
CA PRO A 250 23.22 21.55 -23.24
C PRO A 250 24.75 21.45 -23.34
#